data_AF-A0A103E7X7-F1
#
_entry.id   AF-A0A103E7X7-F1
#
_cell.length_a   1.000
_cell.length_b   1.000
_cell.length_c   1.000
_cell.angle_alpha   90.00
_cell.angle_beta   90.00
_cell.angle_gamma   90.00
#
_symmetry.space_group_name_H-M   'P 1'
#
loop_
_entity.id
_entity.type
_entity.pdbx_description
1 polymer ?
#
loop_
_entity_poly.entity_id
_entity_poly.type
_entity_poly.pdbx_seq_one_letter_code
_entity_poly.pdbx_strand_id
1 'polypeptide(L)'
;MLRAAFFEENSNEDAMIENLGSVLTKYIETARGLGKITSFLAFFKLDDSLKTVEEYETWFWSILQRLHDSDQKEWPFDIPQNPYDPNWAFSFGGQAFFIVCFTPAHITRKSRYCEKPLIIFQPRWIFDGLEGDTPAGIAVRQAIRDAVAVYDNMPASKKLTSYGEGLDWEQYFLPDVNQSAYDKCPMIFKDMAQTK
;
A
#
# COMPACT_ATOMS: atom_id res chain seq x y z
N MET A 1 -13.26 17.54 1.14
CA MET A 1 -12.12 16.81 0.56
C MET A 1 -11.55 15.92 1.64
N LEU A 2 -11.85 14.62 1.59
CA LEU A 2 -11.46 13.68 2.64
C LEU A 2 -10.13 13.04 2.27
N ARG A 3 -9.06 13.34 3.00
CA ARG A 3 -7.71 12.76 2.81
C ARG A 3 -7.38 11.69 3.84
N ALA A 4 -8.23 11.55 4.86
CA ALA A 4 -8.11 10.55 5.89
C ALA A 4 -9.50 10.04 6.29
N ALA A 5 -9.60 8.74 6.58
CA ALA A 5 -10.81 8.13 7.10
C ALA A 5 -10.44 7.15 8.22
N PHE A 6 -11.40 6.88 9.09
CA PHE A 6 -11.25 6.01 10.26
C PHE A 6 -12.22 4.85 10.12
N PHE A 7 -11.71 3.64 10.32
CA PHE A 7 -12.43 2.40 10.20
C PHE A 7 -12.31 1.66 11.52
N GLU A 8 -13.44 1.24 12.08
CA GLU A 8 -13.46 0.39 13.27
C GLU A 8 -13.79 -1.02 12.82
N GLU A 9 -12.94 -1.97 13.21
CA GLU A 9 -13.26 -3.39 13.09
C GLU A 9 -14.37 -3.69 14.09
N ASN A 10 -15.55 -3.96 13.56
CA ASN A 10 -16.72 -4.38 14.30
C ASN A 10 -17.11 -5.79 13.84
N SER A 11 -18.18 -6.37 14.39
CA SER A 11 -18.62 -7.72 14.04
C SER A 11 -19.01 -7.90 12.56
N ASN A 12 -18.93 -6.85 11.75
CA ASN A 12 -19.21 -6.88 10.32
C ASN A 12 -18.03 -6.29 9.53
N GLU A 13 -17.00 -7.11 9.36
CA GLU A 13 -15.84 -6.77 8.55
C GLU A 13 -16.22 -6.41 7.10
N ASP A 14 -17.27 -7.00 6.52
CA ASP A 14 -17.70 -6.71 5.14
C ASP A 14 -18.17 -5.27 4.99
N ALA A 15 -18.97 -4.79 5.93
CA ALA A 15 -19.39 -3.39 5.97
C ALA A 15 -18.20 -2.42 6.10
N MET A 16 -17.14 -2.81 6.81
CA MET A 16 -15.91 -2.01 6.90
C MET A 16 -15.21 -1.90 5.54
N ILE A 17 -15.06 -3.00 4.82
CA ILE A 17 -14.44 -3.01 3.48
C ILE A 17 -15.29 -2.25 2.47
N GLU A 18 -16.61 -2.43 2.47
CA GLU A 18 -17.52 -1.67 1.61
C GLU A 18 -17.38 -0.17 1.84
N ASN A 19 -17.30 0.25 3.10
CA ASN A 19 -17.09 1.66 3.45
C ASN A 19 -15.71 2.14 2.99
N LEU A 20 -14.64 1.37 3.22
CA LEU A 20 -13.30 1.69 2.75
C LEU A 20 -13.27 1.86 1.23
N GLY A 21 -13.85 0.92 0.47
CA GLY A 21 -13.96 1.01 -0.98
C GLY A 21 -14.77 2.22 -1.45
N SER A 22 -15.90 2.51 -0.79
CA SER A 22 -16.73 3.69 -1.08
C SER A 22 -15.98 5.01 -0.87
N VAL A 23 -15.25 5.13 0.24
CA VAL A 23 -14.48 6.33 0.56
C VAL A 23 -13.26 6.45 -0.34
N LEU A 24 -12.56 5.36 -0.62
CA LEU A 24 -11.41 5.35 -1.53
C LEU A 24 -11.84 5.73 -2.95
N THR A 25 -13.01 5.29 -3.41
CA THR A 25 -13.61 5.71 -4.70
C THR A 25 -13.82 7.23 -4.73
N LYS A 26 -14.43 7.81 -3.70
CA LYS A 26 -14.62 9.28 -3.58
C LYS A 26 -13.29 10.04 -3.55
N TYR A 27 -12.26 9.45 -2.93
CA TYR A 27 -10.91 10.01 -2.97
C TYR A 27 -10.37 10.02 -4.40
N ILE A 28 -10.44 8.90 -5.13
CA ILE A 28 -9.98 8.79 -6.52
C ILE A 28 -10.63 9.84 -7.41
N GLU A 29 -11.95 10.03 -7.31
CA GLU A 29 -12.72 11.01 -8.09
C GLU A 29 -12.24 12.45 -7.90
N THR A 30 -11.68 12.76 -6.73
CA THR A 30 -11.23 14.12 -6.39
C THR A 30 -9.71 14.27 -6.42
N ALA A 31 -8.93 13.18 -6.38
CA ALA A 31 -7.49 13.16 -6.12
C ALA A 31 -6.68 14.12 -7.00
N ARG A 32 -7.00 14.21 -8.30
CA ARG A 32 -6.29 15.09 -9.26
C ARG A 32 -6.49 16.59 -8.96
N GLY A 33 -7.59 16.96 -8.30
CA GLY A 33 -7.86 18.33 -7.88
C GLY A 33 -7.13 18.75 -6.59
N LEU A 34 -6.45 17.83 -5.89
CA LEU A 34 -5.87 18.08 -4.57
C LEU A 34 -4.45 18.64 -4.63
N GLY A 35 -3.84 18.61 -5.81
CA GLY A 35 -2.47 19.03 -6.06
C GLY A 35 -1.61 17.90 -6.63
N LYS A 36 -0.33 18.20 -6.86
CA LYS A 36 0.63 17.28 -7.48
C LYS A 36 0.97 16.08 -6.58
N ILE A 37 0.93 16.28 -5.26
CA ILE A 37 1.24 15.26 -4.26
C ILE A 37 0.03 15.09 -3.37
N THR A 38 -0.51 13.87 -3.33
CA THR A 38 -1.66 13.53 -2.50
C THR A 38 -1.59 12.07 -2.05
N SER A 39 -2.26 11.77 -0.95
CA SER A 39 -2.39 10.41 -0.43
C SER A 39 -3.69 10.32 0.36
N PHE A 40 -4.25 9.11 0.42
CA PHE A 40 -5.39 8.78 1.27
C PHE A 40 -4.91 7.93 2.45
N LEU A 41 -5.24 8.38 3.67
CA LEU A 41 -4.83 7.75 4.92
C LEU A 41 -6.02 6.98 5.52
N ALA A 42 -5.95 5.67 5.57
CA ALA A 42 -6.95 4.82 6.21
C ALA A 42 -6.44 4.38 7.59
N PHE A 43 -7.04 4.92 8.65
CA PHE A 43 -6.75 4.53 10.03
C PHE A 43 -7.69 3.41 10.46
N PHE A 44 -7.16 2.39 11.10
CA PHE A 44 -7.94 1.25 11.58
C PHE A 44 -7.85 1.14 13.09
N LYS A 45 -9.00 0.94 13.71
CA LYS A 45 -9.11 0.52 15.10
C LYS A 45 -9.49 -0.95 15.10
N LEU A 46 -8.47 -1.79 15.28
CA LEU A 46 -8.65 -3.21 15.52
C LEU A 46 -8.96 -3.45 16.99
N ASP A 47 -9.35 -4.68 17.33
CA ASP A 47 -9.46 -5.10 18.72
C ASP A 47 -8.12 -4.92 19.47
N ASP A 48 -8.19 -4.86 20.81
CA ASP A 48 -7.02 -4.65 21.67
C ASP A 48 -6.11 -5.91 21.77
N SER A 49 -6.31 -6.92 20.92
CA SER A 49 -5.42 -8.08 20.91
C SER A 49 -4.02 -7.67 20.43
N LEU A 50 -3.01 -8.10 21.18
CA LEU A 50 -1.62 -7.95 20.76
C LEU A 50 -1.39 -8.81 19.51
N LYS A 51 -1.02 -8.17 18.40
CA LYS A 51 -0.68 -8.82 17.14
C LYS A 51 0.81 -8.69 16.86
N THR A 52 1.43 -9.72 16.30
CA THR A 52 2.81 -9.67 15.80
C THR A 52 2.89 -8.91 14.48
N VAL A 53 4.11 -8.61 14.01
CA VAL A 53 4.33 -7.96 12.71
C VAL A 53 3.76 -8.81 11.56
N GLU A 54 3.91 -10.13 11.63
CA GLU A 54 3.44 -11.11 10.65
C GLU A 54 1.90 -11.20 10.62
N GLU A 55 1.26 -11.12 11.78
CA GLU A 55 -0.21 -11.08 11.89
C GLU A 55 -0.76 -9.78 11.29
N TYR A 56 -0.08 -8.64 11.50
CA TYR A 56 -0.41 -7.40 10.80
C TYR A 56 -0.15 -7.46 9.30
N GLU A 57 0.89 -8.17 8.85
CA GLU A 57 1.14 -8.38 7.42
C GLU A 57 0.00 -9.18 6.79
N THR A 58 -0.46 -10.23 7.47
CA THR A 58 -1.60 -11.05 7.05
C THR A 58 -2.88 -10.24 6.99
N TRP A 59 -3.16 -9.44 8.04
CA TRP A 59 -4.29 -8.53 8.08
C TRP A 59 -4.23 -7.49 6.95
N PHE A 60 -3.07 -6.88 6.71
CA PHE A 60 -2.88 -5.91 5.64
C PHE A 60 -3.23 -6.51 4.28
N TRP A 61 -2.74 -7.72 3.98
CA TRP A 61 -3.04 -8.40 2.73
C TRP A 61 -4.50 -8.82 2.60
N SER A 62 -5.17 -9.17 3.71
CA SER A 62 -6.61 -9.47 3.68
C SER A 62 -7.44 -8.24 3.30
N ILE A 63 -7.07 -7.04 3.77
CA ILE A 63 -7.71 -5.78 3.35
C ILE A 63 -7.55 -5.58 1.84
N LEU A 64 -6.33 -5.72 1.30
CA LEU A 64 -6.07 -5.52 -0.13
C LEU A 64 -6.81 -6.54 -0.99
N GLN A 65 -6.83 -7.82 -0.58
CA GLN A 65 -7.56 -8.85 -1.29
C GLN A 65 -9.06 -8.53 -1.35
N ARG A 66 -9.67 -8.16 -0.22
CA ARG A 66 -11.11 -7.87 -0.17
C ARG A 66 -11.48 -6.59 -0.93
N LEU A 67 -10.58 -5.60 -0.99
CA LEU A 67 -10.74 -4.45 -1.89
C LEU A 67 -10.72 -4.88 -3.36
N HIS A 68 -9.77 -5.73 -3.76
CA HIS A 68 -9.71 -6.25 -5.13
C HIS A 68 -10.96 -7.03 -5.54
N ASP A 69 -11.42 -7.91 -4.65
CA ASP A 69 -12.59 -8.75 -4.88
C ASP A 69 -13.88 -7.93 -4.98
N SER A 70 -14.00 -6.85 -4.18
CA SER A 70 -15.15 -5.95 -4.18
C SER A 70 -15.11 -4.84 -5.24
N ASP A 71 -13.96 -4.62 -5.89
CA ASP A 71 -13.81 -3.57 -6.90
C ASP A 71 -14.76 -3.79 -8.09
N GLN A 72 -15.60 -2.78 -8.31
CA GLN A 72 -16.58 -2.72 -9.40
C GLN A 72 -15.98 -2.21 -10.71
N LYS A 73 -14.77 -1.63 -10.66
CA LYS A 73 -14.03 -1.23 -11.85
C LYS A 73 -13.14 -2.38 -12.32
N GLU A 74 -12.93 -2.45 -13.63
CA GLU A 74 -11.95 -3.35 -14.21
C GLU A 74 -10.54 -2.90 -13.80
N TRP A 75 -9.64 -3.87 -13.70
CA TRP A 75 -8.22 -3.60 -13.49
C TRP A 75 -7.70 -2.73 -14.65
N PRO A 76 -6.89 -1.68 -14.38
CA PRO A 76 -6.38 -0.81 -15.44
C PRO A 76 -5.64 -1.59 -16.53
N PHE A 77 -5.95 -1.31 -17.80
CA PHE A 77 -5.40 -2.07 -18.94
C PHE A 77 -3.88 -1.93 -19.09
N ASP A 78 -3.33 -0.82 -18.61
CA ASP A 78 -1.92 -0.44 -18.66
C ASP A 78 -1.10 -0.99 -17.48
N ILE A 79 -1.76 -1.62 -16.49
CA ILE A 79 -1.11 -2.22 -15.34
C ILE A 79 -1.17 -3.75 -15.47
N PRO A 80 -0.03 -4.46 -15.47
CA PRO A 80 0.01 -5.91 -15.48
C PRO A 80 -0.85 -6.52 -14.36
N GLN A 81 -1.43 -7.69 -14.62
CA GLN A 81 -2.10 -8.49 -13.59
C GLN A 81 -1.15 -9.45 -12.88
N ASN A 82 0.02 -9.75 -13.45
CA ASN A 82 1.00 -10.61 -12.81
C ASN A 82 1.76 -9.81 -11.72
N PRO A 83 1.66 -10.16 -10.42
CA PRO A 83 2.39 -9.46 -9.36
C PRO A 83 3.92 -9.62 -9.44
N TYR A 84 4.43 -10.50 -10.29
CA TYR A 84 5.86 -10.64 -10.56
C TYR A 84 6.33 -9.80 -11.76
N ASP A 85 5.46 -9.01 -12.39
CA ASP A 85 5.85 -8.00 -13.36
C ASP A 85 6.39 -6.75 -12.63
N PRO A 86 7.56 -6.20 -12.99
CA PRO A 86 8.10 -5.01 -12.35
C PRO A 86 7.23 -3.75 -12.48
N ASN A 87 6.30 -3.73 -13.45
CA ASN A 87 5.33 -2.65 -13.63
C ASN A 87 3.98 -2.96 -12.95
N TRP A 88 3.85 -4.08 -12.24
CA TRP A 88 2.65 -4.36 -11.48
C TRP A 88 2.49 -3.37 -10.32
N ALA A 89 1.26 -2.92 -10.09
CA ALA A 89 0.89 -2.05 -8.98
C ALA A 89 -0.51 -2.43 -8.50
N PHE A 90 -0.76 -2.40 -7.19
CA PHE A 90 -2.10 -2.68 -6.69
C PHE A 90 -3.05 -1.61 -7.22
N SER A 91 -4.16 -2.03 -7.81
CA SER A 91 -5.12 -1.12 -8.42
C SER A 91 -6.50 -1.31 -7.82
N PHE A 92 -7.18 -0.20 -7.58
CA PHE A 92 -8.57 -0.15 -7.11
C PHE A 92 -9.30 1.03 -7.76
N GLY A 93 -10.55 0.87 -8.16
CA GLY A 93 -11.34 1.92 -8.77
C GLY A 93 -10.75 2.47 -10.07
N GLY A 94 -10.00 1.62 -10.80
CA GLY A 94 -9.26 2.02 -12.01
C GLY A 94 -8.00 2.86 -11.74
N GLN A 95 -7.55 2.98 -10.49
CA GLN A 95 -6.33 3.72 -10.11
C GLN A 95 -5.29 2.78 -9.53
N ALA A 96 -4.07 2.83 -10.09
CA ALA A 96 -2.90 2.16 -9.52
C ALA A 96 -2.32 2.94 -8.33
N PHE A 97 -1.90 2.23 -7.29
CA PHE A 97 -1.37 2.79 -6.05
C PHE A 97 0.02 2.23 -5.73
N PHE A 98 0.83 3.05 -5.06
CA PHE A 98 1.85 2.58 -4.14
C PHE A 98 1.24 2.62 -2.74
N ILE A 99 1.40 1.54 -1.97
CA ILE A 99 0.73 1.38 -0.67
C ILE A 99 1.79 1.21 0.40
N VAL A 100 1.57 1.80 1.57
CA VAL A 100 2.44 1.61 2.74
C VAL A 100 1.59 1.32 3.96
N CYS A 101 1.96 0.28 4.70
CA CYS A 101 1.34 -0.08 5.97
C CYS A 101 2.21 0.34 7.17
N PHE A 102 1.57 0.84 8.22
CA PHE A 102 2.17 1.17 9.51
C PHE A 102 1.40 0.45 10.61
N THR A 103 2.11 -0.08 11.61
CA THR A 103 1.50 -0.90 12.66
C THR A 103 2.12 -0.61 14.02
N PRO A 104 1.39 -0.86 15.12
CA PRO A 104 1.94 -0.69 16.47
C PRO A 104 2.98 -1.77 16.83
N ALA A 105 3.07 -2.85 16.06
CA ALA A 105 4.03 -3.93 16.29
C ALA A 105 5.45 -3.63 15.79
N HIS A 106 5.62 -2.65 14.90
CA HIS A 106 6.95 -2.24 14.42
C HIS A 106 7.70 -1.50 15.52
N ILE A 107 8.72 -2.14 16.10
CA ILE A 107 9.55 -1.55 17.15
C ILE A 107 10.97 -1.24 16.66
N THR A 108 11.44 -2.00 15.66
CA THR A 108 12.77 -1.85 15.07
C THR A 108 12.72 -0.84 13.92
N ARG A 109 11.82 -1.04 12.95
CA ARG A 109 11.57 -0.08 11.86
C ARG A 109 10.60 0.99 12.34
N LYS A 110 11.12 1.98 13.05
CA LYS A 110 10.32 3.11 13.55
C LYS A 110 9.60 3.86 12.43
N SER A 111 10.13 3.85 11.21
CA SER A 111 9.54 4.40 9.99
C SER A 111 8.26 3.69 9.54
N ARG A 112 7.92 2.56 10.16
CA ARG A 112 6.70 1.75 9.95
C ARG A 112 5.84 1.68 11.21
N TYR A 113 6.21 2.38 12.28
CA TYR A 113 5.42 2.45 13.50
C TYR A 113 4.26 3.45 13.39
N CYS A 114 3.09 3.04 13.88
CA CYS A 114 1.98 3.94 14.23
C CYS A 114 1.18 3.33 15.38
N GLU A 115 0.72 4.15 16.34
CA GLU A 115 -0.03 3.67 17.52
C GLU A 115 -1.30 2.89 17.15
N LYS A 116 -1.90 3.24 16.00
CA LYS A 116 -3.02 2.53 15.40
C LYS A 116 -2.65 2.14 13.97
N PRO A 117 -3.07 0.96 13.48
CA PRO A 117 -2.75 0.57 12.11
C PRO A 117 -3.21 1.63 11.10
N LEU A 118 -2.33 1.91 10.15
CA LEU A 118 -2.53 2.93 9.12
C LEU A 118 -2.09 2.36 7.77
N ILE A 119 -2.99 2.41 6.79
CA ILE A 119 -2.67 2.13 5.39
C ILE A 119 -2.73 3.43 4.61
N ILE A 120 -1.65 3.77 3.92
CA ILE A 120 -1.57 4.94 3.06
C ILE A 120 -1.65 4.49 1.61
N PHE A 121 -2.67 4.99 0.89
CA PHE A 121 -2.85 4.77 -0.54
C PHE A 121 -2.33 6.00 -1.30
N GLN A 122 -1.27 5.81 -2.07
CA GLN A 122 -0.60 6.86 -2.83
C GLN A 122 -0.81 6.60 -4.32
N PRO A 123 -1.63 7.40 -5.04
CA PRO A 123 -1.82 7.20 -6.48
C PRO A 123 -0.47 7.23 -7.19
N ARG A 124 -0.19 6.25 -8.07
CA ARG A 124 1.11 6.13 -8.74
C ARG A 124 1.58 7.42 -9.40
N TRP A 125 0.67 8.14 -10.04
CA TRP A 125 0.97 9.39 -10.74
C TRP A 125 1.55 10.51 -9.86
N ILE A 126 1.52 10.40 -8.53
CA ILE A 126 2.21 11.38 -7.66
C ILE A 126 3.74 11.25 -7.76
N PHE A 127 4.23 10.12 -8.27
CA PHE A 127 5.65 9.85 -8.51
C PHE A 127 6.10 10.23 -9.92
N ASP A 128 5.19 10.71 -10.79
CA ASP A 128 5.54 11.18 -12.13
C ASP A 128 6.66 12.23 -12.06
N GLY A 129 7.78 11.96 -12.71
CA GLY A 129 8.97 12.81 -12.71
C GLY A 129 9.93 12.61 -11.52
N LEU A 130 9.60 11.72 -10.58
CA LEU A 130 10.51 11.20 -9.54
C LEU A 130 11.00 9.77 -9.83
N GLU A 131 10.57 9.19 -10.95
CA GLU A 131 10.90 7.84 -11.40
C GLU A 131 12.23 7.77 -12.17
N GLY A 132 12.80 6.56 -12.24
CA GLY A 132 13.99 6.25 -13.04
C GLY A 132 15.27 6.99 -12.64
N ASP A 133 16.24 7.05 -13.55
CA ASP A 133 17.60 7.56 -13.31
C ASP A 133 17.75 9.08 -13.44
N THR A 134 16.66 9.84 -13.27
CA THR A 134 16.78 11.30 -13.26
C THR A 134 17.65 11.75 -12.07
N PRO A 135 18.59 12.71 -12.24
CA PRO A 135 19.44 13.15 -11.14
C PRO A 135 18.65 13.65 -9.92
N ALA A 136 17.52 14.32 -10.16
CA ALA A 136 16.62 14.79 -9.10
C ALA A 136 15.91 13.63 -8.40
N GLY A 137 15.38 12.66 -9.14
CA GLY A 137 14.75 11.46 -8.56
C GLY A 137 15.73 10.63 -7.74
N ILE A 138 16.95 10.42 -8.26
CA ILE A 138 18.04 9.74 -7.54
C ILE A 138 18.35 10.48 -6.23
N ALA A 139 18.52 11.80 -6.28
CA ALA A 139 18.85 12.59 -5.10
C ALA A 139 17.74 12.54 -4.03
N VAL A 140 16.47 12.66 -4.42
CA VAL A 140 15.33 12.56 -3.49
C VAL A 140 15.26 11.18 -2.87
N ARG A 141 15.40 10.11 -3.66
CA ARG A 141 15.35 8.73 -3.14
C ARG A 141 16.52 8.44 -2.20
N GLN A 142 17.72 8.92 -2.53
CA GLN A 142 18.89 8.75 -1.66
C GLN A 142 18.68 9.50 -0.34
N ALA A 143 18.20 10.75 -0.37
CA ALA A 143 17.89 11.51 0.83
C ALA A 143 16.84 10.83 1.73
N ILE A 144 15.80 10.24 1.14
CA ILE A 144 14.80 9.47 1.88
C ILE A 144 15.43 8.21 2.50
N ARG A 145 16.24 7.45 1.75
CA ARG A 145 16.91 6.25 2.25
C ARG A 145 17.85 6.57 3.40
N ASP A 146 18.62 7.65 3.31
CA ASP A 146 19.54 8.08 4.36
C ASP A 146 18.78 8.53 5.61
N ALA A 147 17.70 9.30 5.45
CA ALA A 147 16.84 9.72 6.56
C ALA A 147 16.18 8.53 7.27
N VAL A 148 15.65 7.56 6.50
CA VAL A 148 15.06 6.33 7.06
C VAL A 148 16.12 5.50 7.77
N ALA A 149 17.33 5.39 7.22
CA ALA A 149 18.39 4.60 7.84
C ALA A 149 18.82 5.17 9.20
N VAL A 150 18.92 6.49 9.30
CA VAL A 150 19.19 7.19 10.57
C VAL A 150 18.03 7.02 11.55
N TYR A 151 16.79 7.18 11.08
CA TYR A 151 15.60 7.11 11.94
C TYR A 151 15.36 5.71 12.51
N ASP A 152 15.50 4.67 11.68
CA ASP A 152 15.31 3.28 12.08
C ASP A 152 16.55 2.71 12.78
N ASN A 153 17.69 3.42 12.74
CA ASN A 153 18.99 2.92 13.21
C ASN A 153 19.36 1.56 12.57
N MET A 154 19.01 1.40 11.30
CA MET A 154 19.30 0.21 10.48
C MET A 154 19.30 0.56 8.99
N PRO A 155 19.97 -0.20 8.12
CA PRO A 155 19.90 0.05 6.68
C PRO A 155 18.47 -0.05 6.13
N ALA A 156 18.17 0.76 5.11
CA ALA A 156 16.94 0.63 4.33
C ALA A 156 16.80 -0.80 3.77
N SER A 157 15.56 -1.28 3.65
CA SER A 157 15.31 -2.63 3.09
C SER A 157 15.84 -2.71 1.66
N LYS A 158 16.48 -3.83 1.31
CA LYS A 158 16.92 -4.10 -0.07
C LYS A 158 15.76 -4.23 -1.05
N LYS A 159 14.55 -4.51 -0.54
CA LYS A 159 13.31 -4.58 -1.33
C LYS A 159 12.86 -3.20 -1.83
N LEU A 160 13.29 -2.11 -1.18
CA LEU A 160 12.96 -0.75 -1.59
C LEU A 160 13.66 -0.38 -2.91
N THR A 161 12.94 -0.52 -4.01
CA THR A 161 13.42 -0.35 -5.39
C THR A 161 12.56 0.67 -6.13
N SER A 162 13.04 1.18 -7.27
CA SER A 162 12.22 2.05 -8.11
C SER A 162 11.13 1.23 -8.81
N TYR A 163 10.02 1.88 -9.15
CA TYR A 163 8.99 1.26 -9.99
C TYR A 163 9.60 0.78 -11.32
N GLY A 164 9.30 -0.45 -11.74
CA GLY A 164 9.90 -1.07 -12.91
C GLY A 164 11.24 -1.80 -12.68
N GLU A 165 11.86 -1.68 -11.50
CA GLU A 165 13.14 -2.35 -11.19
C GLU A 165 13.00 -3.59 -10.30
N GLY A 166 12.03 -3.57 -9.39
CA GLY A 166 11.75 -4.66 -8.46
C GLY A 166 10.26 -4.94 -8.37
N LEU A 167 9.88 -5.70 -7.34
CA LEU A 167 8.49 -6.10 -7.13
C LEU A 167 7.83 -5.16 -6.12
N ASP A 168 6.83 -4.40 -6.55
CA ASP A 168 6.15 -3.43 -5.70
C ASP A 168 5.48 -4.04 -4.48
N TRP A 169 4.87 -5.22 -4.64
CA TRP A 169 4.17 -5.88 -3.53
C TRP A 169 5.11 -6.19 -2.35
N GLU A 170 6.39 -6.44 -2.61
CA GLU A 170 7.40 -6.66 -1.58
C GLU A 170 7.73 -5.40 -0.77
N GLN A 171 7.33 -4.23 -1.26
CA GLN A 171 7.58 -2.93 -0.64
C GLN A 171 6.41 -2.42 0.20
N TYR A 172 5.20 -2.95 -0.02
CA TYR A 172 3.98 -2.44 0.62
C TYR A 172 3.94 -2.67 2.13
N PHE A 173 4.51 -3.79 2.56
CA PHE A 173 4.72 -4.13 3.96
C PHE A 173 6.19 -4.49 4.16
N LEU A 174 6.89 -3.75 5.03
CA LEU A 174 8.30 -4.00 5.35
C LEU A 174 8.45 -4.50 6.79
N PRO A 175 8.65 -5.80 7.00
CA PRO A 175 8.81 -6.37 8.34
C PRO A 175 10.05 -5.82 9.06
N ASP A 176 9.99 -5.83 10.40
CA ASP A 176 11.06 -5.34 11.29
C ASP A 176 12.42 -6.00 11.00
N VAL A 177 12.43 -7.32 10.76
CA VAL A 177 13.65 -8.11 10.54
C VAL A 177 13.90 -8.46 9.07
N ASN A 178 13.23 -7.77 8.12
CA ASN A 178 13.27 -8.07 6.67
C ASN A 178 12.90 -9.52 6.30
N GLN A 179 12.17 -10.24 7.16
CA GLN A 179 11.60 -11.55 6.88
C GLN A 179 10.10 -11.37 6.77
N SER A 180 9.55 -11.57 5.57
CA SER A 180 8.11 -11.52 5.31
C SER A 180 7.49 -12.85 5.72
N ALA A 181 6.22 -12.81 6.12
CA ALA A 181 5.40 -14.01 6.29
C ALA A 181 5.16 -14.74 4.95
N TYR A 182 5.48 -14.12 3.82
CA TYR A 182 5.17 -14.59 2.49
C TYR A 182 6.40 -14.69 1.57
N ASP A 183 6.60 -15.87 0.99
CA ASP A 183 7.61 -16.11 -0.05
C ASP A 183 7.12 -15.72 -1.46
N LYS A 184 5.82 -15.42 -1.59
CA LYS A 184 5.09 -15.14 -2.84
C LYS A 184 4.06 -14.05 -2.60
N CYS A 185 3.68 -13.31 -3.64
CA CYS A 185 2.61 -12.32 -3.50
C CYS A 185 1.33 -12.98 -2.97
N PRO A 186 0.74 -12.50 -1.85
CA PRO A 186 -0.43 -13.13 -1.23
C PRO A 186 -1.73 -12.87 -1.99
N MET A 187 -1.73 -11.84 -2.83
CA MET A 187 -2.90 -11.44 -3.60
C MET A 187 -3.20 -12.45 -4.71
N ILE A 188 -4.45 -12.89 -4.77
CA ILE A 188 -4.99 -13.75 -5.81
C ILE A 188 -5.85 -12.89 -6.72
N PHE A 189 -5.51 -12.89 -8.01
CA PHE A 189 -6.32 -12.20 -9.01
C PHE A 189 -7.64 -12.94 -9.21
N LYS A 190 -8.77 -12.25 -8.97
CA LYS A 190 -10.10 -12.72 -9.39
C LYS A 190 -10.07 -13.17 -10.85
N ASP A 191 -10.56 -14.38 -11.11
CA ASP A 191 -10.69 -14.90 -12.47
C ASP A 191 -11.54 -13.93 -13.28
N MET A 192 -11.03 -13.53 -14.46
CA MET A 192 -11.85 -12.83 -15.44
C MET A 192 -12.95 -13.82 -15.84
N ALA A 193 -14.17 -13.62 -15.32
CA ALA A 193 -15.34 -14.31 -15.85
C ALA A 193 -15.33 -14.07 -17.36
N GLN A 194 -15.09 -15.13 -18.13
CA GLN A 194 -15.06 -15.07 -19.59
C GLN A 194 -16.37 -14.45 -20.05
N THR A 195 -16.34 -13.17 -20.37
CA THR A 195 -17.48 -12.49 -20.97
C THR A 195 -17.51 -12.98 -22.41
N LYS A 196 -18.27 -14.06 -22.63
CA LYS A 196 -18.70 -14.50 -23.96
C LYS A 196 -19.76 -13.55 -24.49
#